data_AF-A0A7Y0S177-F1
#
_entry.id   AF-A0A7Y0S177-F1
#
_cell.length_a   1.000
_cell.length_b   1.000
_cell.length_c   1.000
_cell.angle_alpha   90.00
_cell.angle_beta   90.00
_cell.angle_gamma   90.00
#
_symmetry.space_group_name_H-M   'P 1'
#
loop_
_entity.id
_entity.type
_entity.pdbx_description
1 polymer ?
#
loop_
_entity_poly.entity_id
_entity_poly.type
_entity_poly.pdbx_seq_one_letter_code
_entity_poly.pdbx_strand_id
1 'polypeptide(L)'
;EKVVNALGGYGIFGVELFVKGDKVIFNEVSPRPHDTGMVTMISQEMSEFALHVRAFTGMPINNIVQYGPSASAVILGQGTSTNIRFENL
;
A
#
# COMPACT_ATOMS: atom_id res chain seq x y z
N GLU A 1 -7.70 10.56 5.99
CA GLU A 1 -8.10 10.53 7.42
C GLU A 1 -9.52 10.01 7.66
N LYS A 2 -10.59 10.62 7.14
CA LYS A 2 -11.98 10.19 7.44
C LYS A 2 -12.23 8.68 7.26
N VAL A 3 -11.79 8.10 6.14
CA VAL A 3 -11.96 6.66 5.85
C VAL A 3 -11.15 5.80 6.82
N VAL A 4 -9.86 6.10 7.00
CA VAL A 4 -8.95 5.34 7.87
C VAL A 4 -9.42 5.38 9.33
N ASN A 5 -9.81 6.55 9.84
CA ASN A 5 -10.28 6.71 11.22
C ASN A 5 -11.62 5.99 11.45
N ALA A 6 -12.49 5.92 10.45
CA ALA A 6 -13.78 5.22 10.55
C ALA A 6 -13.62 3.69 10.58
N LEU A 7 -12.59 3.14 9.92
CA LEU A 7 -12.31 1.70 9.96
C LEU A 7 -11.80 1.25 11.33
N GLY A 8 -11.05 2.12 12.02
CA GLY A 8 -10.31 1.75 13.21
C GLY A 8 -9.15 0.80 12.86
N GLY A 9 -7.96 1.05 13.40
CA GLY A 9 -6.82 0.14 13.19
C GLY A 9 -5.48 0.80 13.40
N TYR A 10 -4.45 -0.05 13.50
CA TYR A 10 -3.05 0.33 13.68
C TYR A 10 -2.26 -0.14 12.47
N GLY A 11 -1.27 0.66 12.05
CA GLY A 11 -0.45 0.35 10.88
C GLY A 11 -0.66 1.33 9.72
N ILE A 12 -0.27 0.86 8.54
CA ILE A 12 -0.44 1.55 7.25
C ILE A 12 -1.70 1.08 6.53
N PHE A 13 -2.33 2.04 5.84
CA PHE A 13 -3.48 1.85 4.97
C PHE A 13 -3.13 2.34 3.57
N GLY A 14 -3.25 1.48 2.57
CA GLY A 14 -3.28 1.89 1.17
C GLY A 14 -4.64 2.50 0.84
N VAL A 15 -4.66 3.71 0.27
CA VAL A 15 -5.91 4.38 -0.16
C VAL A 15 -5.78 4.72 -1.63
N GLU A 16 -6.64 4.12 -2.45
CA GLU A 16 -6.67 4.40 -3.88
C GLU A 16 -7.73 5.45 -4.21
N LEU A 17 -7.39 6.34 -5.14
CA LEU A 17 -8.18 7.50 -5.49
C LEU A 17 -8.27 7.61 -7.02
N PHE A 18 -9.44 8.00 -7.51
CA PHE A 18 -9.58 8.51 -8.87
C PHE A 18 -9.47 10.04 -8.88
N VAL A 19 -8.77 10.59 -9.87
CA VAL A 19 -8.65 12.03 -10.09
C VAL A 19 -9.33 12.38 -11.43
N LYS A 20 -10.29 13.31 -11.40
CA LYS A 20 -11.00 13.83 -12.59
C LYS A 20 -11.04 15.35 -12.55
N GLY A 21 -10.10 15.99 -13.26
CA GLY A 21 -9.87 17.44 -13.12
C GLY A 21 -9.54 17.77 -11.66
N ASP A 22 -10.25 18.73 -11.07
CA ASP A 22 -10.05 19.13 -9.68
C ASP A 22 -10.79 18.23 -8.66
N LYS A 23 -11.45 17.15 -9.11
CA LYS A 23 -12.17 16.23 -8.23
C LYS A 23 -11.31 15.02 -7.87
N VAL A 24 -11.22 14.74 -6.57
CA VAL A 24 -10.63 13.52 -6.00
C VAL A 24 -11.76 12.65 -5.45
N ILE A 25 -11.83 11.39 -5.89
CA ILE A 25 -12.89 10.45 -5.57
C ILE A 25 -12.25 9.22 -4.93
N PHE A 26 -12.78 8.79 -3.78
CA PHE A 26 -12.37 7.56 -3.12
C PHE A 26 -12.71 6.35 -4.00
N ASN A 27 -11.74 5.47 -4.23
CA ASN A 27 -11.94 4.18 -4.90
C ASN A 27 -12.04 3.07 -3.86
N GLU A 28 -10.92 2.78 -3.20
CA GLU A 28 -10.82 1.69 -2.23
C GLU A 28 -9.80 1.97 -1.11
N VAL A 29 -9.83 1.11 -0.10
CA VAL A 29 -8.92 1.12 1.02
C VAL A 29 -8.47 -0.30 1.35
N SER A 30 -7.15 -0.46 1.47
CA SER A 30 -6.49 -1.68 1.93
C SER A 30 -5.91 -1.43 3.33
N PRO A 31 -6.47 -2.00 4.41
CA PRO A 31 -6.00 -1.79 5.79
C PRO A 31 -4.74 -2.61 6.11
N ARG A 32 -3.74 -2.52 5.23
CA ARG A 32 -2.48 -3.28 5.23
C ARG A 32 -1.46 -2.61 4.31
N PRO A 33 -0.18 -2.99 4.35
CA PRO A 33 0.76 -2.71 3.27
C PRO A 33 0.18 -3.16 1.91
N HIS A 34 0.50 -2.42 0.87
CA HIS A 34 -0.16 -2.53 -0.43
C HIS A 34 0.85 -2.62 -1.56
N ASP A 35 0.53 -3.32 -2.64
CA ASP A 35 1.48 -3.59 -3.73
C ASP A 35 2.05 -2.31 -4.35
N THR A 36 1.27 -1.24 -4.38
CA THR A 36 1.72 0.08 -4.87
C THR A 36 2.68 0.79 -3.92
N GLY A 37 2.75 0.39 -2.65
CA GLY A 37 3.70 0.86 -1.65
C GLY A 37 5.09 0.24 -1.76
N MET A 38 5.28 -0.79 -2.59
CA MET A 38 6.57 -1.48 -2.75
C MET A 38 7.70 -0.54 -3.21
N VAL A 39 7.37 0.55 -3.92
CA VAL A 39 8.33 1.61 -4.29
C VAL A 39 9.07 2.20 -3.09
N THR A 40 8.44 2.22 -1.91
CA THR A 40 9.02 2.77 -0.68
C THR A 40 10.25 2.01 -0.20
N MET A 41 10.41 0.75 -0.61
CA MET A 41 11.58 -0.06 -0.26
C MET A 41 12.90 0.49 -0.81
N ILE A 42 12.84 1.27 -1.89
CA ILE A 42 14.03 1.91 -2.50
C ILE A 42 13.98 3.43 -2.44
N SER A 43 12.78 4.02 -2.38
CA SER A 43 12.62 5.48 -2.46
C SER A 43 12.69 6.19 -1.10
N GLN A 44 12.60 5.46 0.01
CA GLN A 44 12.46 6.04 1.35
C GLN A 44 13.43 5.40 2.37
N GLU A 45 13.77 6.16 3.41
CA GLU A 45 14.50 5.64 4.58
C GLU A 45 13.73 4.53 5.32
N MET A 46 12.41 4.65 5.39
CA MET A 46 11.54 3.65 5.99
C MET A 46 10.52 3.17 4.95
N SER A 47 10.54 1.87 4.65
CA SER A 47 9.53 1.26 3.78
C SER A 47 8.16 1.21 4.44
N GLU A 48 7.12 0.98 3.65
CA GLU A 48 5.76 0.77 4.16
C GLU A 48 5.71 -0.35 5.22
N PHE A 49 6.55 -1.38 5.10
CA PHE A 49 6.62 -2.47 6.07
C PHE A 49 7.22 -2.02 7.39
N ALA A 50 8.32 -1.25 7.35
CA ALA A 50 8.94 -0.70 8.55
C ALA A 50 7.98 0.25 9.28
N LEU A 51 7.28 1.09 8.54
CA LEU A 51 6.26 2.00 9.09
C LEU A 51 5.07 1.24 9.66
N HIS A 52 4.58 0.20 8.97
CA HIS A 52 3.47 -0.63 9.44
C HIS A 52 3.81 -1.29 10.79
N VAL A 53 5.02 -1.88 10.92
CA VAL A 53 5.48 -2.47 12.18
C VAL A 53 5.62 -1.42 13.27
N ARG A 54 6.25 -0.27 12.99
CA ARG A 54 6.42 0.81 13.99
C ARG A 54 5.07 1.32 14.51
N ALA A 55 4.12 1.56 13.61
CA ALA A 55 2.78 2.00 13.97
C ALA A 55 2.04 0.96 14.83
N PHE A 56 2.20 -0.33 14.51
CA PHE A 56 1.63 -1.41 15.31
C PHE A 56 2.27 -1.55 16.69
N THR A 57 3.59 -1.38 16.82
CA THR A 57 4.33 -1.53 18.08
C THR A 57 4.43 -0.26 18.91
N GLY A 58 3.84 0.85 18.47
CA GLY A 58 3.92 2.14 19.15
C GLY A 58 5.31 2.78 19.14
N MET A 59 6.20 2.32 18.23
CA MET A 59 7.51 2.93 18.07
C MET A 59 7.39 4.30 17.39
N PRO A 60 8.27 5.26 17.73
CA PRO A 60 8.23 6.58 17.11
C PRO A 60 8.41 6.49 15.60
N ILE A 61 7.56 7.23 14.87
CA ILE A 61 7.71 7.50 13.45
C ILE A 61 8.10 8.97 13.34
N ASN A 62 9.38 9.21 13.10
CA ASN A 62 9.93 10.55 12.92
C ASN A 62 9.76 10.97 11.44
N ASN A 63 10.55 11.95 10.99
CA ASN A 63 10.51 12.39 9.60
C ASN A 63 10.85 11.22 8.64
N ILE A 64 10.12 11.11 7.52
CA ILE A 64 10.37 10.10 6.48
C ILE A 64 11.17 10.76 5.35
N VAL A 65 12.44 10.39 5.21
CA VAL A 65 13.31 10.93 4.15
C VAL A 65 13.06 10.19 2.84
N GLN A 66 12.85 10.94 1.74
CA GLN A 66 12.83 10.43 0.36
C GLN A 66 14.21 10.58 -0.27
N TYR A 67 14.65 9.58 -1.04
CA TYR A 67 15.93 9.59 -1.75
C TYR A 67 15.84 10.17 -3.17
N GLY A 68 14.63 10.29 -3.73
CA GLY A 68 14.40 10.89 -5.05
C GLY A 68 13.30 10.18 -5.83
N PRO A 69 13.05 10.60 -7.09
CA PRO A 69 12.09 9.93 -7.97
C PRO A 69 12.41 8.44 -8.12
N SER A 70 11.40 7.60 -8.01
CA SER A 70 11.53 6.13 -8.06
C SER A 70 10.27 5.53 -8.66
N ALA A 71 10.39 4.30 -9.17
CA ALA A 71 9.27 3.54 -9.71
C ALA A 71 9.41 2.06 -9.34
N SER A 72 8.28 1.38 -9.18
CA SER A 72 8.20 -0.07 -9.05
C SER A 72 7.35 -0.64 -10.18
N ALA A 73 7.72 -1.80 -10.69
CA ALA A 73 6.95 -2.54 -11.68
C ALA A 73 6.70 -3.97 -11.17
N VAL A 74 5.49 -4.45 -11.37
CA VAL A 74 5.13 -5.83 -11.02
C VAL A 74 5.75 -6.78 -12.03
N ILE A 75 6.40 -7.84 -11.55
CA ILE A 75 6.86 -8.95 -12.38
C ILE A 75 5.75 -9.99 -12.44
N LEU A 76 5.06 -10.05 -13.58
CA LEU A 76 3.97 -10.99 -13.82
C LEU A 76 4.53 -12.31 -14.35
N GLY A 77 4.00 -13.43 -13.83
CA GLY A 77 4.23 -14.74 -14.45
C GLY A 77 3.59 -14.79 -15.84
N GLN A 78 4.33 -15.30 -16.82
CA GLN A 78 3.82 -15.48 -18.18
C GLN A 78 3.50 -16.96 -18.44
N GLY A 79 2.38 -17.23 -19.10
CA GLY A 79 1.98 -18.58 -19.49
C GLY A 79 0.49 -18.69 -19.76
N THR A 80 0.08 -19.87 -20.22
CA THR A 80 -1.32 -20.24 -20.38
C THR A 80 -1.62 -21.43 -19.47
N SER A 81 -2.74 -21.36 -18.75
CA SER A 81 -3.23 -22.48 -17.94
C SER A 81 -4.67 -22.78 -18.33
N THR A 82 -4.97 -24.05 -18.57
CA THR A 82 -6.33 -24.57 -18.73
C THR A 82 -6.83 -25.26 -17.46
N ASN A 83 -6.00 -25.32 -16.42
CA ASN A 83 -6.25 -26.07 -15.19
C ASN A 83 -6.67 -25.13 -14.05
N ILE A 84 -7.76 -24.39 -14.25
CA ILE A 84 -8.38 -23.61 -13.19
C ILE A 84 -9.05 -24.59 -12.20
N ARG A 85 -8.69 -24.51 -10.93
CA ARG A 85 -9.30 -25.31 -9.86
C ARG A 85 -9.75 -24.38 -8.74
N PHE A 86 -10.93 -24.65 -8.21
CA PHE A 86 -11.43 -24.05 -6.99
C PHE A 86 -11.61 -25.19 -5.98
N GLU A 87 -11.13 -24.99 -4.76
CA GLU A 87 -11.38 -25.91 -3.65
C GLU A 87 -12.18 -25.18 -2.58
N ASN A 88 -13.09 -25.89 -1.92
CA ASN A 88 -13.95 -25.37 -0.84
C ASN A 88 -14.90 -24.22 -1.25
N LEU A 89 -15.42 -24.25 -2.48
CA LEU A 89 -16.64 -23.53 -2.85
C LEU A 89 -17.87 -24.33 -2.46
#